data_AF-A0A6N8I1C0-F1
#
_entry.id   AF-A0A6N8I1C0-F1
#
_cell.length_a   1.000
_cell.length_b   1.000
_cell.length_c   1.000
_cell.angle_alpha   90.00
_cell.angle_beta   90.00
_cell.angle_gamma   90.00
#
_symmetry.space_group_name_H-M   'P 1'
#
loop_
_entity.id
_entity.type
_entity.pdbx_description
1 polymer ?
#
loop_
_entity_poly.entity_id
_entity_poly.type
_entity_poly.pdbx_seq_one_letter_code
_entity_poly.pdbx_strand_id
1 'polypeptide(L)'
;MNKQFKRVISSILTLALVFSTCVSAFAAESKVSSRKTASVTIVEQGVYINGNYYSQNEFISLLDKATPVSQGQIRPAVAGAAIAAGAYFIPGVGEVLITATGAIIVAGVIVTAGTWLYNTVTHWFAEQRALQSVIDSIPSRLRSGNSVDLGKFNQKVSGKSVKYKEKGGWTIEKDRAGDNSHGGSEWKLKNPSGERKATLDKDGKVLRK
;
A
#
# COMPACT_ATOMS: atom_id res chain seq x y z
N MET A 1 15.72 47.57 -44.65
CA MET A 1 16.71 46.76 -43.90
C MET A 1 18.07 46.82 -44.60
N ASN A 2 19.06 47.47 -43.97
CA ASN A 2 20.39 47.75 -44.56
C ASN A 2 21.13 46.43 -44.91
N LYS A 3 21.82 46.40 -46.06
CA LYS A 3 22.61 45.26 -46.56
C LYS A 3 23.68 44.81 -45.55
N GLN A 4 24.22 45.75 -44.77
CA GLN A 4 25.16 45.45 -43.68
C GLN A 4 24.48 44.76 -42.49
N PHE A 5 23.23 45.12 -42.18
CA PHE A 5 22.45 44.51 -41.11
C PHE A 5 22.08 43.05 -41.42
N LYS A 6 21.75 42.74 -42.68
CA LYS A 6 21.51 41.37 -43.14
C LYS A 6 22.75 40.47 -43.05
N ARG A 7 23.94 41.03 -43.34
CA ARG A 7 25.23 40.31 -43.23
C ARG A 7 25.55 39.99 -41.77
N VAL A 8 25.36 40.94 -40.86
CA VAL A 8 25.59 40.75 -39.42
C VAL A 8 24.65 39.69 -38.84
N ILE A 9 23.36 39.71 -39.19
CA ILE A 9 22.41 38.69 -38.72
C ILE A 9 22.77 37.29 -39.25
N SER A 10 23.17 37.18 -40.52
CA SER A 10 23.58 35.90 -41.11
C SER A 10 24.83 35.33 -40.45
N SER A 11 25.78 36.19 -40.05
CA SER A 11 27.01 35.77 -39.37
C SER A 11 26.78 35.35 -37.91
N ILE A 12 25.79 35.94 -37.23
CA ILE A 12 25.41 35.55 -35.85
C ILE A 12 24.70 34.18 -35.85
N LEU A 13 23.85 33.92 -36.86
CA LEU A 13 23.10 32.66 -36.95
C LEU A 13 24.02 31.46 -37.25
N THR A 14 25.06 31.63 -38.06
CA THR A 14 26.02 30.56 -38.35
C THR A 14 26.93 30.28 -37.16
N LEU A 15 27.28 31.27 -36.34
CA LEU A 15 28.10 31.07 -35.15
C LEU A 15 27.36 30.27 -34.05
N ALA A 16 26.02 30.42 -33.95
CA ALA A 16 25.21 29.71 -32.96
C ALA A 16 25.08 28.19 -33.23
N LEU A 17 25.25 27.74 -34.47
CA LEU A 17 25.11 26.32 -34.84
C LEU A 17 26.36 25.47 -34.58
N VAL A 18 27.53 26.08 -34.35
CA VAL A 18 28.81 25.34 -34.20
C VAL A 18 29.11 24.95 -32.74
N PHE A 19 28.36 25.48 -31.76
CA PHE A 19 28.58 25.16 -30.34
C PHE A 19 27.83 23.90 -29.85
N SER A 20 27.14 23.15 -30.73
CA SER A 20 26.24 22.06 -30.32
C SER A 20 26.83 20.64 -30.41
N THR A 21 28.13 20.44 -30.65
CA THR A 21 28.67 19.09 -30.95
C THR A 21 29.84 18.57 -30.10
N CYS A 22 30.07 19.08 -28.89
CA CYS A 22 30.99 18.41 -27.96
C CYS A 22 30.50 18.50 -26.51
N VAL A 23 29.48 17.70 -26.17
CA VAL A 23 29.33 17.25 -24.78
C VAL A 23 30.21 16.02 -24.63
N SER A 24 31.36 16.17 -23.97
CA SER A 24 32.16 15.02 -23.56
C SER A 24 31.34 14.15 -22.63
N ALA A 25 31.05 12.92 -23.04
CA ALA A 25 30.45 11.93 -22.16
C ALA A 25 31.45 11.54 -21.08
N PHE A 26 31.29 12.05 -19.87
CA PHE A 26 31.98 11.52 -18.69
C PHE A 26 31.33 10.17 -18.33
N ALA A 27 31.93 9.07 -18.77
CA ALA A 27 31.62 7.75 -18.25
C ALA A 27 32.18 7.67 -16.82
N ALA A 28 31.33 7.91 -15.82
CA ALA A 28 31.67 7.60 -14.44
C ALA A 28 31.72 6.07 -14.30
N GLU A 29 32.93 5.53 -14.13
CA GLU A 29 33.15 4.12 -13.86
C GLU A 29 32.63 3.78 -12.45
N SER A 30 31.37 3.37 -12.38
CA SER A 30 30.82 2.80 -11.15
C SER A 30 31.39 1.39 -11.00
N LYS A 31 32.16 1.17 -9.92
CA LYS A 31 32.59 -0.17 -9.51
C LYS A 31 31.38 -1.10 -9.55
N VAL A 32 31.42 -2.09 -10.44
CA VAL A 32 30.43 -3.16 -10.58
C VAL A 32 30.49 -4.01 -9.30
N SER A 33 29.82 -3.55 -8.25
CA SER A 33 29.17 -4.46 -7.32
C SER A 33 28.06 -5.12 -8.12
N SER A 34 28.01 -6.45 -8.20
CA SER A 34 26.97 -7.21 -8.89
C SER A 34 25.60 -6.89 -8.29
N ARG A 35 25.01 -5.76 -8.69
CA ARG A 35 23.68 -5.34 -8.30
C ARG A 35 22.77 -6.33 -8.98
N LYS A 36 22.20 -7.27 -8.22
CA LYS A 36 21.07 -8.06 -8.69
C LYS A 36 20.00 -7.06 -9.13
N THR A 37 19.86 -6.86 -10.44
CA THR A 37 18.86 -5.94 -10.98
C THR A 37 17.50 -6.47 -10.54
N ALA A 38 16.72 -5.61 -9.90
CA ALA A 38 15.37 -5.99 -9.53
C ALA A 38 14.59 -6.34 -10.81
N SER A 39 13.96 -7.51 -10.85
CA SER A 39 13.20 -7.96 -12.01
C SER A 39 11.84 -8.48 -11.58
N VAL A 40 10.82 -8.08 -12.34
CA VAL A 40 9.45 -8.58 -12.19
C VAL A 40 8.98 -9.01 -13.58
N THR A 41 8.66 -10.29 -13.74
CA THR A 41 8.13 -10.85 -14.98
C THR A 41 6.79 -11.51 -14.67
N ILE A 42 5.73 -10.95 -15.23
CA ILE A 42 4.36 -11.40 -15.01
C ILE A 42 4.03 -12.45 -16.06
N VAL A 43 3.52 -13.59 -15.62
CA VAL A 43 3.03 -14.67 -16.46
C VAL A 43 1.57 -14.96 -16.10
N GLU A 44 0.87 -15.76 -16.90
CA GLU A 44 -0.56 -16.01 -16.69
C GLU A 44 -0.86 -16.61 -15.31
N GLN A 45 -0.07 -17.59 -14.87
CA GLN A 45 -0.31 -18.33 -13.62
C GLN A 45 0.39 -17.73 -12.39
N GLY A 46 1.18 -16.65 -12.55
CA GLY A 46 2.01 -16.14 -11.47
C GLY A 46 2.96 -15.01 -11.85
N VAL A 47 3.98 -14.80 -11.02
CA VAL A 47 4.98 -13.75 -11.17
C VAL A 47 6.35 -14.26 -10.77
N TYR A 48 7.35 -13.95 -11.59
CA TYR A 48 8.75 -14.08 -11.21
C TYR A 48 9.23 -12.77 -10.61
N ILE A 49 9.73 -12.80 -9.37
CA ILE A 49 10.32 -11.64 -8.70
C ILE A 49 11.75 -12.00 -8.33
N ASN A 50 12.71 -11.29 -8.92
CA ASN A 50 14.15 -11.51 -8.72
C ASN A 50 14.59 -12.96 -8.98
N GLY A 51 13.94 -13.62 -9.94
CA GLY A 51 14.17 -15.02 -10.34
C GLY A 51 13.35 -16.07 -9.58
N ASN A 52 12.62 -15.69 -8.53
CA ASN A 52 11.77 -16.61 -7.78
C ASN A 52 10.35 -16.59 -8.31
N TYR A 53 9.77 -17.76 -8.59
CA TYR A 53 8.38 -17.89 -9.02
C TYR A 53 7.44 -17.87 -7.81
N TYR A 54 6.34 -17.13 -7.96
CA TYR A 54 5.18 -17.15 -7.08
C TYR A 54 3.94 -17.36 -7.93
N SER A 55 3.16 -18.39 -7.64
CA SER A 55 1.79 -18.49 -8.16
C SER A 55 0.94 -17.32 -7.64
N GLN A 56 -0.19 -17.04 -8.29
CA GLN A 56 -1.09 -15.97 -7.85
C GLN A 56 -1.51 -16.12 -6.37
N ASN A 57 -1.86 -17.34 -5.95
CA ASN A 57 -2.30 -17.62 -4.58
C ASN A 57 -1.15 -17.47 -3.56
N GLU A 58 0.07 -17.89 -3.93
CA GLU A 58 1.24 -17.69 -3.07
C GLU A 58 1.54 -16.20 -2.89
N PHE A 59 1.48 -15.41 -3.96
CA PHE A 59 1.69 -13.97 -3.88
C PHE A 59 0.63 -13.30 -2.99
N ILE A 60 -0.65 -13.66 -3.15
CA ILE A 60 -1.74 -13.17 -2.29
C ILE A 60 -1.49 -13.54 -0.82
N SER A 61 -1.08 -14.78 -0.55
CA SER A 61 -0.77 -15.23 0.82
C SER A 61 0.42 -14.49 1.45
N LEU A 62 1.33 -13.95 0.62
CA LEU A 62 2.44 -13.12 1.07
C LEU A 62 2.00 -11.68 1.36
N LEU A 63 1.05 -11.13 0.59
CA LEU A 63 0.45 -9.82 0.86
C LEU A 63 -0.21 -9.77 2.25
N ASP A 64 -0.82 -10.86 2.70
CA ASP A 64 -1.42 -10.94 4.05
C ASP A 64 -0.39 -10.84 5.19
N LYS A 65 0.89 -11.06 4.88
CA LYS A 65 2.02 -10.96 5.81
C LYS A 65 2.75 -9.62 5.69
N ALA A 66 2.23 -8.69 4.89
CA ALA A 66 2.89 -7.42 4.64
C ALA A 66 2.86 -6.52 5.89
N THR A 67 3.96 -5.81 6.13
CA THR A 67 4.09 -4.86 7.25
C THR A 67 4.31 -3.45 6.72
N PRO A 68 3.70 -2.41 7.31
CA PRO A 68 3.86 -1.04 6.84
C PRO A 68 5.33 -0.59 6.96
N VAL A 69 5.82 0.13 5.96
CA VAL A 69 7.15 0.73 5.91
C VAL A 69 7.02 2.22 6.18
N SER A 70 7.85 2.72 7.09
CA SER A 70 7.90 4.15 7.40
C SER A 70 8.58 4.92 6.27
N GLN A 71 8.09 6.12 5.93
CA GLN A 71 8.58 6.91 4.79
C GLN A 71 10.11 7.11 4.76
N GLY A 72 10.75 7.24 5.93
CA GLY A 72 12.21 7.37 6.04
C GLY A 72 13.02 6.07 5.84
N GLN A 73 12.37 4.93 5.70
CA GLN A 73 12.99 3.61 5.52
C GLN A 73 12.76 3.02 4.13
N ILE A 74 12.02 3.73 3.28
CA ILE A 74 11.72 3.31 1.92
C ILE A 74 13.02 3.26 1.11
N ARG A 75 13.30 2.13 0.45
CA ARG A 75 14.60 1.95 -0.21
C ARG A 75 14.85 3.03 -1.28
N PRO A 76 16.11 3.45 -1.50
CA PRO A 76 16.42 4.56 -2.42
C PRO A 76 15.89 4.40 -3.86
N ALA A 77 15.77 3.15 -4.34
CA ALA A 77 15.23 2.85 -5.67
C ALA A 77 13.76 3.30 -5.85
N VAL A 78 13.04 3.51 -4.74
CA VAL A 78 11.65 3.97 -4.70
C VAL A 78 11.48 5.35 -4.05
N ALA A 79 12.52 5.89 -3.43
CA ALA A 79 12.49 7.17 -2.69
C ALA A 79 12.21 8.42 -3.55
N GLY A 80 12.32 8.33 -4.88
CA GLY A 80 11.99 9.42 -5.82
C GLY A 80 10.51 9.50 -6.21
N ALA A 81 9.70 8.49 -5.88
CA ALA A 81 8.29 8.48 -6.22
C ALA A 81 7.45 9.11 -5.10
N ALA A 82 6.60 10.08 -5.44
CA ALA A 82 5.53 10.51 -4.54
C ALA A 82 4.58 9.33 -4.29
N ILE A 83 4.22 9.05 -3.03
CA ILE A 83 3.44 7.86 -2.62
C ILE A 83 2.00 8.25 -2.32
N ALA A 84 1.03 7.52 -2.88
CA ALA A 84 -0.40 7.77 -2.66
C ALA A 84 -1.02 6.91 -1.54
N ALA A 85 -0.62 5.64 -1.42
CA ALA A 85 -1.35 4.66 -0.61
C ALA A 85 -0.49 3.98 0.47
N GLY A 86 0.65 4.56 0.83
CA GLY A 86 1.63 3.97 1.73
C GLY A 86 2.58 2.98 1.04
N ALA A 87 3.50 2.42 1.81
CA ALA A 87 4.45 1.41 1.38
C ALA A 87 4.43 0.25 2.39
N TYR A 88 4.53 -0.98 1.89
CA TYR A 88 4.51 -2.19 2.71
C TYR A 88 5.65 -3.12 2.30
N PHE A 89 6.26 -3.78 3.28
CA PHE A 89 7.28 -4.79 3.06
C PHE A 89 6.66 -6.18 3.15
N ILE A 90 6.86 -6.97 2.10
CA ILE A 90 6.41 -8.36 2.02
C ILE A 90 7.64 -9.26 2.21
N PRO A 91 7.69 -10.11 3.25
CA PRO A 91 8.78 -11.06 3.43
C PRO A 91 8.97 -11.95 2.20
N GLY A 92 10.21 -12.06 1.70
CA GLY A 92 10.56 -12.84 0.51
C GLY A 92 10.35 -12.13 -0.84
N VAL A 93 9.50 -11.10 -0.90
CA VAL A 93 9.23 -10.32 -2.13
C VAL A 93 9.95 -8.99 -2.11
N GLY A 94 9.83 -8.23 -1.01
CA GLY A 94 10.35 -6.87 -0.87
C GLY A 94 9.24 -5.84 -0.74
N GLU A 95 9.57 -4.58 -1.02
CA GLU A 95 8.65 -3.45 -0.87
C GLU A 95 7.61 -3.41 -1.99
N VAL A 96 6.38 -3.06 -1.63
CA VAL A 96 5.28 -2.75 -2.53
C VAL A 96 4.67 -1.41 -2.15
N LEU A 97 4.43 -0.54 -3.13
CA LEU A 97 3.80 0.77 -2.93
C LEU A 97 3.00 1.21 -4.16
N ILE A 98 2.09 2.16 -3.94
CA ILE A 98 1.37 2.87 -5.02
C ILE A 98 1.84 4.32 -5.07
N THR A 99 2.26 4.76 -6.25
CA THR A 99 2.70 6.14 -6.49
C THR A 99 1.50 7.09 -6.61
N ALA A 100 1.75 8.39 -6.47
CA ALA A 100 0.77 9.46 -6.72
C ALA A 100 0.20 9.44 -8.14
N THR A 101 0.94 8.86 -9.10
CA THR A 101 0.52 8.70 -10.49
C THR A 101 -0.27 7.42 -10.76
N GLY A 102 -0.52 6.60 -9.72
CA GLY A 102 -1.25 5.34 -9.84
C GLY A 102 -0.43 4.16 -10.36
N ALA A 103 0.89 4.31 -10.54
CA ALA A 103 1.77 3.19 -10.81
C ALA A 103 1.97 2.38 -9.53
N ILE A 104 2.07 1.06 -9.63
CA ILE A 104 2.54 0.24 -8.51
C ILE A 104 4.00 -0.10 -8.71
N ILE A 105 4.74 -0.19 -7.60
CA ILE A 105 6.11 -0.67 -7.61
C ILE A 105 6.17 -1.93 -6.76
N VAL A 106 6.71 -3.02 -7.30
CA VAL A 106 6.88 -4.31 -6.63
C VAL A 106 8.36 -4.67 -6.67
N ALA A 107 8.97 -4.87 -5.50
CA ALA A 107 10.39 -5.18 -5.33
C ALA A 107 11.35 -4.19 -6.05
N GLY A 108 10.91 -2.95 -6.25
CA GLY A 108 11.66 -1.90 -6.95
C GLY A 108 11.43 -1.83 -8.47
N VAL A 109 10.50 -2.62 -9.01
CA VAL A 109 10.12 -2.61 -10.43
C VAL A 109 8.72 -2.04 -10.60
N ILE A 110 8.56 -1.10 -11.53
CA ILE A 110 7.25 -0.53 -11.87
C ILE A 110 6.44 -1.58 -12.62
N VAL A 111 5.20 -1.82 -12.17
CA VAL A 111 4.24 -2.71 -12.83
C VAL A 111 3.12 -1.86 -13.43
N THR A 112 2.84 -2.10 -14.71
CA THR A 112 1.83 -1.36 -15.46
C THR A 112 0.42 -1.88 -15.17
N ALA A 113 -0.55 -0.97 -15.33
CA ALA A 113 -1.97 -1.31 -15.26
C ALA A 113 -2.36 -2.37 -16.31
N GLY A 114 -3.44 -3.11 -16.04
CA GLY A 114 -3.95 -4.16 -16.93
C GLY A 114 -3.37 -5.56 -16.69
N THR A 115 -2.47 -5.71 -15.72
CA THR A 115 -1.93 -7.01 -15.31
C THR A 115 -2.67 -7.56 -14.08
N TRP A 116 -2.69 -8.89 -13.91
CA TRP A 116 -3.30 -9.50 -12.72
C TRP A 116 -2.60 -9.01 -11.43
N LEU A 117 -1.27 -8.91 -11.46
CA LEU A 117 -0.46 -8.43 -10.33
C LEU A 117 -0.85 -7.01 -9.93
N TYR A 118 -1.06 -6.14 -10.93
CA TYR A 118 -1.53 -4.78 -10.70
C TYR A 118 -2.89 -4.77 -9.98
N ASN A 119 -3.86 -5.51 -10.51
CA ASN A 119 -5.20 -5.57 -9.95
C ASN A 119 -5.19 -6.14 -8.52
N THR A 120 -4.40 -7.18 -8.27
CA THR A 120 -4.27 -7.80 -6.95
C THR A 120 -3.70 -6.82 -5.93
N VAL A 121 -2.58 -6.16 -6.24
CA VAL A 121 -1.95 -5.20 -5.33
C VAL A 121 -2.86 -4.01 -5.09
N THR A 122 -3.43 -3.41 -6.14
CA THR A 122 -4.32 -2.25 -5.99
C THR A 122 -5.57 -2.58 -5.17
N HIS A 123 -6.18 -3.75 -5.39
CA HIS A 123 -7.29 -4.23 -4.57
C HIS A 123 -6.90 -4.36 -3.10
N TRP A 124 -5.78 -5.02 -2.82
CA TRP A 124 -5.28 -5.19 -1.45
C TRP A 124 -5.02 -3.84 -0.75
N PHE A 125 -4.41 -2.87 -1.42
CA PHE A 125 -4.23 -1.52 -0.86
C PHE A 125 -5.56 -0.81 -0.58
N ALA A 126 -6.57 -1.00 -1.44
CA ALA A 126 -7.91 -0.46 -1.22
C ALA A 126 -8.56 -1.09 0.03
N GLU A 127 -8.40 -2.40 0.22
CA GLU A 127 -8.85 -3.10 1.43
C GLU A 127 -8.14 -2.58 2.69
N GLN A 128 -6.81 -2.41 2.66
CA GLN A 128 -6.07 -1.84 3.79
C GLN A 128 -6.55 -0.43 4.14
N ARG A 129 -6.82 0.41 3.12
CA ARG A 129 -7.37 1.75 3.34
C ARG A 129 -8.78 1.71 3.93
N ALA A 130 -9.63 0.80 3.44
CA ALA A 130 -10.97 0.61 3.98
C ALA A 130 -10.94 0.15 5.44
N LEU A 131 -10.06 -0.80 5.77
CA LEU A 131 -9.83 -1.25 7.14
C LEU A 131 -9.35 -0.12 8.04
N GLN A 132 -8.37 0.66 7.58
CA GLN A 132 -7.86 1.80 8.37
C GLN A 132 -8.95 2.84 8.61
N SER A 133 -9.79 3.14 7.62
CA SER A 133 -10.95 4.04 7.79
C SER A 133 -11.94 3.52 8.85
N VAL A 134 -12.17 2.21 8.89
CA VAL A 134 -12.98 1.59 9.95
C VAL A 134 -12.33 1.76 11.32
N ILE A 135 -11.04 1.46 11.44
CA ILE A 135 -10.26 1.62 12.68
C ILE A 135 -10.30 3.07 13.17
N ASP A 136 -10.12 4.03 12.27
CA ASP A 136 -10.10 5.47 12.59
C ASP A 136 -11.47 5.97 13.06
N SER A 137 -12.56 5.36 12.55
CA SER A 137 -13.93 5.64 13.01
C SER A 137 -14.21 5.18 14.44
N ILE A 138 -13.37 4.30 14.99
CA ILE A 138 -13.49 3.81 16.37
C ILE A 138 -12.79 4.82 17.30
N PRO A 139 -13.44 5.25 18.41
CA PRO A 139 -12.81 6.12 19.39
C PRO A 139 -11.49 5.55 19.90
N SER A 140 -10.42 6.35 19.94
CA SER A 140 -9.09 5.92 20.40
C SER A 140 -9.09 5.30 21.79
N ARG A 141 -9.97 5.79 22.69
CA ARG A 141 -10.19 5.22 24.02
C ARG A 141 -10.65 3.76 24.01
N LEU A 142 -11.20 3.25 22.91
CA LEU A 142 -11.64 1.86 22.74
C LEU A 142 -10.63 1.01 21.96
N ARG A 143 -9.56 1.62 21.42
CA ARG A 143 -8.57 0.91 20.62
C ARG A 143 -7.43 0.35 21.47
N SER A 144 -6.87 -0.77 21.01
CA SER A 144 -5.58 -1.32 21.38
C SER A 144 -4.81 -1.56 20.07
N GLY A 145 -4.02 -0.58 19.66
CA GLY A 145 -3.47 -0.53 18.30
C GLY A 145 -4.58 -0.49 17.23
N ASN A 146 -4.54 -1.43 16.29
CA ASN A 146 -5.53 -1.60 15.22
C ASN A 146 -6.72 -2.52 15.64
N SER A 147 -6.76 -2.91 16.90
CA SER A 147 -7.82 -3.75 17.49
C SER A 147 -8.69 -2.93 18.45
N VAL A 148 -9.82 -3.51 18.84
CA VAL A 148 -10.68 -3.02 19.91
C VAL A 148 -10.27 -3.69 21.22
N ASP A 149 -10.14 -2.90 22.28
CA ASP A 149 -9.91 -3.38 23.63
C ASP A 149 -11.20 -3.95 24.21
N LEU A 150 -11.40 -5.26 24.04
CA LEU A 150 -12.60 -5.97 24.50
C LEU A 150 -12.79 -5.90 26.03
N GLY A 151 -11.70 -5.73 26.79
CA GLY A 151 -11.75 -5.63 28.26
C GLY A 151 -12.52 -4.41 28.77
N LYS A 152 -12.68 -3.37 27.95
CA LYS A 152 -13.47 -2.17 28.28
C LYS A 152 -14.98 -2.41 28.26
N PHE A 153 -15.44 -3.48 27.61
CA PHE A 153 -16.85 -3.83 27.51
C PHE A 153 -17.22 -4.79 28.65
N ASN A 154 -17.32 -4.25 29.86
CA ASN A 154 -17.48 -5.04 31.09
C ASN A 154 -18.91 -5.01 31.66
N GLN A 155 -19.84 -4.28 31.05
CA GLN A 155 -21.23 -4.22 31.50
C GLN A 155 -22.11 -5.13 30.64
N LYS A 156 -22.58 -6.25 31.18
CA LYS A 156 -23.50 -7.12 30.45
C LYS A 156 -24.84 -6.42 30.19
N VAL A 157 -25.30 -6.46 28.95
CA VAL A 157 -26.63 -5.95 28.56
C VAL A 157 -27.63 -7.11 28.61
N SER A 158 -28.77 -6.91 29.28
CA SER A 158 -29.83 -7.91 29.33
C SER A 158 -30.49 -8.07 27.97
N GLY A 159 -30.82 -9.32 27.60
CA GLY A 159 -31.46 -9.63 26.32
C GLY A 159 -31.13 -11.04 25.81
N LYS A 160 -31.67 -11.37 24.63
CA LYS A 160 -31.49 -12.67 23.98
C LYS A 160 -30.08 -12.87 23.39
N SER A 161 -29.38 -11.80 23.03
CA SER A 161 -28.02 -11.86 22.49
C SER A 161 -26.97 -11.65 23.59
N VAL A 162 -25.82 -12.30 23.48
CA VAL A 162 -24.65 -11.99 24.34
C VAL A 162 -24.10 -10.63 23.93
N LYS A 163 -24.26 -9.63 24.81
CA LYS A 163 -23.90 -8.25 24.52
C LYS A 163 -23.29 -7.58 25.74
N TYR A 164 -22.23 -6.82 25.52
CA TYR A 164 -21.53 -6.06 26.55
C TYR A 164 -21.40 -4.61 26.14
N LYS A 165 -21.42 -3.72 27.14
CA LYS A 165 -21.39 -2.27 27.00
C LYS A 165 -20.20 -1.70 27.77
N GLU A 166 -19.65 -0.62 27.24
CA GLU A 166 -18.64 0.21 27.91
C GLU A 166 -19.26 1.55 28.38
N LYS A 167 -18.59 2.24 29.30
CA LYS A 167 -19.10 3.46 29.98
C LYS A 167 -19.65 4.54 29.03
N GLY A 168 -19.02 4.73 27.88
CA GLY A 168 -19.39 5.73 26.86
C GLY A 168 -20.45 5.28 25.86
N GLY A 169 -21.17 4.18 26.11
CA GLY A 169 -22.35 3.82 25.35
C GLY A 169 -22.13 2.79 24.23
N TRP A 170 -20.89 2.54 23.82
CA TRP A 170 -20.60 1.56 22.77
C TRP A 170 -20.88 0.14 23.25
N THR A 171 -21.18 -0.75 22.30
CA THR A 171 -21.45 -2.15 22.62
C THR A 171 -20.72 -3.11 21.70
N ILE A 172 -20.33 -4.26 22.24
CA ILE A 172 -19.97 -5.44 21.46
C ILE A 172 -21.10 -6.46 21.59
N GLU A 173 -21.51 -7.04 20.47
CA GLU A 173 -22.51 -8.10 20.41
C GLU A 173 -21.88 -9.34 19.78
N LYS A 174 -21.97 -10.48 20.47
CA LYS A 174 -21.40 -11.73 19.99
C LYS A 174 -22.09 -12.15 18.69
N ASP A 175 -21.31 -12.53 17.70
CA ASP A 175 -21.87 -13.02 16.46
C ASP A 175 -22.57 -14.37 16.68
N ARG A 176 -23.76 -14.54 16.09
CA ARG A 176 -24.56 -15.76 16.30
C ARG A 176 -23.94 -17.00 15.68
N ALA A 177 -23.07 -16.81 14.70
CA ALA A 177 -22.37 -17.91 14.05
C ALA A 177 -21.21 -18.48 14.90
N GLY A 178 -20.67 -17.72 15.87
CA GLY A 178 -19.53 -18.15 16.70
C GLY A 178 -18.39 -18.74 15.87
N ASP A 179 -17.96 -19.95 16.22
CA ASP A 179 -16.91 -20.72 15.51
C ASP A 179 -17.28 -21.10 14.07
N ASN A 180 -18.57 -21.06 13.70
CA ASN A 180 -19.06 -21.30 12.33
C ASN A 180 -19.12 -20.00 11.51
N SER A 181 -18.58 -18.90 12.00
CA SER A 181 -18.58 -17.64 11.27
C SER A 181 -17.61 -17.69 10.09
N HIS A 182 -18.13 -17.49 8.87
CA HIS A 182 -17.28 -17.35 7.69
C HIS A 182 -16.35 -16.13 7.85
N GLY A 183 -15.05 -16.39 8.02
CA GLY A 183 -14.01 -15.37 8.12
C GLY A 183 -13.69 -14.88 9.54
N GLY A 184 -13.97 -15.68 10.58
CA GLY A 184 -13.44 -15.44 11.95
C GLY A 184 -14.14 -14.33 12.74
N SER A 185 -15.40 -14.03 12.42
CA SER A 185 -16.21 -12.99 13.08
C SER A 185 -16.76 -13.47 14.43
N GLU A 186 -16.30 -12.86 15.51
CA GLU A 186 -16.76 -13.19 16.87
C GLU A 186 -17.60 -12.06 17.47
N TRP A 187 -17.28 -10.80 17.17
CA TRP A 187 -17.96 -9.64 17.74
C TRP A 187 -18.39 -8.61 16.70
N LYS A 188 -19.51 -7.96 16.95
CA LYS A 188 -19.98 -6.77 16.22
C LYS A 188 -19.85 -5.57 17.13
N LEU A 189 -19.00 -4.62 16.77
CA LEU A 189 -18.89 -3.33 17.46
C LEU A 189 -19.99 -2.39 16.96
N LYS A 190 -20.78 -1.87 17.88
CA LYS A 190 -21.84 -0.90 17.61
C LYS A 190 -21.61 0.39 18.39
N ASN A 191 -21.87 1.51 17.72
CA ASN A 191 -21.84 2.82 18.35
C ASN A 191 -23.02 2.99 19.35
N PRO A 192 -23.07 4.11 20.10
CA PRO A 192 -24.15 4.34 21.07
C PRO A 192 -25.55 4.42 20.45
N SER A 193 -25.68 4.74 19.16
CA SER A 193 -26.95 4.72 18.43
C SER A 193 -27.35 3.32 17.94
N GLY A 194 -26.54 2.29 18.18
CA GLY A 194 -26.80 0.91 17.79
C GLY A 194 -26.36 0.55 16.36
N GLU A 195 -25.77 1.47 15.60
CA GLU A 195 -25.22 1.23 14.26
C GLU A 195 -23.93 0.41 14.36
N ARG A 196 -23.79 -0.64 13.53
CA ARG A 196 -22.55 -1.41 13.42
C ARG A 196 -21.45 -0.55 12.79
N LYS A 197 -20.32 -0.45 13.49
CA LYS A 197 -19.13 0.25 13.01
C LYS A 197 -18.00 -0.70 12.64
N ALA A 198 -17.93 -1.88 13.25
CA ALA A 198 -16.94 -2.89 12.87
C ALA A 198 -17.43 -4.31 13.17
N THR A 199 -16.84 -5.26 12.45
CA THR A 199 -16.83 -6.70 12.75
C THR A 199 -15.43 -7.05 13.25
N LEU A 200 -15.36 -7.80 14.35
CA LEU A 200 -14.12 -8.12 15.05
C LEU A 200 -13.94 -9.63 15.20
N ASP A 201 -12.70 -10.07 15.28
CA ASP A 201 -12.38 -11.43 15.72
C ASP A 201 -12.47 -11.59 17.25
N LYS A 202 -12.15 -12.79 17.74
CA LYS A 202 -12.21 -13.14 19.16
C LYS A 202 -11.29 -12.30 20.05
N ASP A 203 -10.22 -11.74 19.49
CA ASP A 203 -9.21 -10.95 20.19
C ASP A 203 -9.45 -9.44 20.00
N GLY A 204 -10.52 -9.07 19.29
CA GLY A 204 -10.92 -7.68 19.03
C GLY A 204 -10.27 -7.07 17.78
N LYS A 205 -9.53 -7.84 16.98
CA LYS A 205 -8.96 -7.35 15.71
C LYS A 205 -10.08 -6.93 14.78
N VAL A 206 -9.95 -5.74 14.19
CA VAL A 206 -10.92 -5.25 13.20
C VAL A 206 -10.76 -6.03 11.90
N LEU A 207 -11.86 -6.63 11.42
CA LEU A 207 -11.89 -7.45 10.21
C LEU A 207 -12.50 -6.73 9.00
N ARG A 208 -13.53 -5.90 9.23
CA ARG A 208 -14.30 -5.17 8.22
C ARG A 208 -15.40 -4.32 8.88
N LYS A 209 -16.10 -3.49 8.12
CA LYS A 209 -17.33 -2.84 8.57
C LYS A 209 -18.52 -3.78 8.52
#